data_AF-A0A3S0GVD4-F1
#
_entry.id   AF-A0A3S0GVD4-F1
#
_cell.length_a   1.000
_cell.length_b   1.000
_cell.length_c   1.000
_cell.angle_alpha   90.00
_cell.angle_beta   90.00
_cell.angle_gamma   90.00
#
_symmetry.space_group_name_H-M   'P 1'
#
loop_
_entity.id
_entity.type
_entity.pdbx_description
1 polymer ?
#
loop_
_entity_poly.entity_id
_entity_poly.type
_entity_poly.pdbx_seq_one_letter_code
_entity_poly.pdbx_strand_id
1 'polypeptide(L)'
;MALSRPQIVFVLVNVVLGAVVGAAVARIPSFAAVPVPLFGWLVLGVLLTDLASGYLAGAHPTAVITMQARIAALVLAFIASLIVSAGLSTPA
;
A
#
# COMPACT_ATOMS: atom_id res chain seq x y z
N MET A 1 20.90 6.59 0.64
CA MET A 1 20.18 7.88 0.55
C MET A 1 19.02 7.81 1.53
N ALA A 2 18.94 8.71 2.51
CA ALA A 2 17.91 8.65 3.55
C ALA A 2 16.56 9.16 2.99
N LEU A 3 15.45 8.54 3.42
CA LEU A 3 14.10 8.98 3.05
C LEU A 3 13.79 10.32 3.74
N SER A 4 13.13 11.22 3.01
CA SER A 4 12.62 12.47 3.59
C SER A 4 11.40 12.20 4.48
N ARG A 5 11.08 13.13 5.38
CA ARG A 5 9.89 13.05 6.25
C ARG A 5 8.59 12.73 5.47
N PRO A 6 8.24 13.43 4.37
CA PRO A 6 7.03 13.10 3.61
C PRO A 6 7.08 11.71 2.98
N GLN A 7 8.27 11.22 2.59
CA GLN A 7 8.43 9.86 2.06
C GLN A 7 8.25 8.80 3.14
N ILE A 8 8.71 9.05 4.37
CA ILE A 8 8.47 8.16 5.51
C ILE A 8 6.96 8.07 5.78
N VAL A 9 6.26 9.21 5.84
CA VAL A 9 4.81 9.24 6.03
C VAL A 9 4.09 8.49 4.90
N PHE A 10 4.49 8.73 3.65
CA PHE A 10 3.95 8.02 2.49
C PHE A 10 4.11 6.50 2.59
N VAL A 11 5.29 6.03 3.01
CA VAL A 11 5.54 4.60 3.23
C VAL A 11 4.64 4.05 4.33
N LEU A 12 4.55 4.74 5.47
CA LEU A 12 3.71 4.30 6.60
C LEU A 12 2.23 4.21 6.23
N VAL A 13 1.71 5.20 5.50
CA VAL A 13 0.32 5.18 4.99
C VAL A 13 0.09 3.96 4.10
N ASN A 14 1.03 3.65 3.21
CA ASN A 14 0.91 2.49 2.33
C ASN A 14 1.06 1.15 3.06
N VAL A 15 1.86 1.10 4.13
CA VAL A 15 1.93 -0.09 5.01
C VAL A 15 0.57 -0.36 5.65
N VAL A 16 -0.08 0.68 6.19
CA VAL A 16 -1.44 0.57 6.76
C VAL A 16 -2.44 0.14 5.68
N LEU A 17 -2.36 0.74 4.48
CA LEU A 17 -3.19 0.35 3.35
C LEU A 17 -2.99 -1.13 2.99
N GLY A 18 -1.75 -1.61 2.96
CA GLY A 18 -1.42 -3.01 2.71
C GLY A 18 -2.03 -3.95 3.75
N ALA A 19 -1.95 -3.60 5.03
CA ALA A 19 -2.61 -4.33 6.11
C ALA A 19 -4.14 -4.39 5.91
N VAL A 20 -4.77 -3.26 5.56
CA VAL A 20 -6.22 -3.19 5.30
C VAL A 20 -6.61 -4.06 4.10
N VAL A 21 -5.85 -4.01 3.01
CA VAL A 21 -6.08 -4.87 1.83
C VAL A 21 -5.90 -6.34 2.19
N GLY A 22 -4.88 -6.70 2.97
CA GLY A 22 -4.69 -8.07 3.46
C GLY A 22 -5.87 -8.57 4.29
N ALA A 23 -6.40 -7.74 5.18
CA ALA A 23 -7.60 -8.06 5.94
C ALA A 23 -8.84 -8.20 5.05
N ALA A 24 -9.00 -7.30 4.07
CA ALA A 24 -10.11 -7.34 3.11
C ALA A 24 -10.09 -8.61 2.27
N VAL A 25 -8.94 -9.01 1.73
CA VAL A 25 -8.81 -10.26 0.96
C VAL A 25 -9.10 -11.49 1.82
N ALA A 26 -8.68 -11.50 3.09
CA ALA A 26 -8.92 -12.63 3.99
C ALA A 26 -10.39 -12.74 4.46
N ARG A 27 -11.14 -11.63 4.50
CA ARG A 27 -12.45 -11.58 5.17
C ARG A 27 -13.63 -11.19 4.28
N ILE A 28 -13.40 -10.63 3.10
CA ILE A 28 -14.44 -10.11 2.22
C ILE A 28 -14.51 -10.99 0.96
N PRO A 29 -15.55 -11.83 0.80
CA PRO A 29 -15.67 -12.74 -0.35
C PRO A 29 -15.71 -12.02 -1.71
N SER A 30 -16.22 -10.79 -1.76
CA SER A 30 -16.24 -10.01 -3.00
C SER A 30 -14.84 -9.61 -3.48
N PHE A 31 -13.84 -9.51 -2.59
CA PHE A 31 -12.44 -9.32 -3.01
C PHE A 31 -11.87 -10.58 -3.68
N ALA A 32 -12.33 -11.78 -3.29
CA ALA A 32 -11.96 -13.02 -3.95
C ALA A 32 -12.72 -13.26 -5.27
N ALA A 33 -13.93 -12.67 -5.41
CA ALA A 33 -14.74 -12.79 -6.62
C ALA A 33 -14.23 -11.91 -7.78
N VAL A 34 -13.47 -10.85 -7.48
CA VAL A 34 -12.84 -9.99 -8.49
C VAL A 34 -11.50 -10.61 -8.90
N PRO A 35 -11.21 -10.82 -10.19
CA PRO A 35 -9.97 -11.46 -10.67
C PRO A 35 -8.75 -10.51 -10.60
N VAL A 36 -8.72 -9.60 -9.63
CA VAL A 36 -7.59 -8.69 -9.41
C VAL A 36 -6.66 -9.35 -8.40
N PRO A 37 -5.41 -9.67 -8.79
CA PRO A 37 -4.44 -10.24 -7.86
C PRO A 37 -4.16 -9.27 -6.72
N LEU A 38 -3.84 -9.78 -5.53
CA LEU A 38 -3.49 -8.97 -4.35
C LEU A 38 -2.49 -7.85 -4.68
N PHE A 39 -1.48 -8.16 -5.47
CA PHE A 39 -0.49 -7.20 -5.94
C PHE A 39 -1.11 -6.02 -6.70
N GLY A 40 -2.14 -6.26 -7.53
CA GLY A 40 -2.85 -5.21 -8.26
C GLY A 40 -3.56 -4.21 -7.34
N TRP A 41 -4.19 -4.69 -6.27
CA TRP A 41 -4.81 -3.82 -5.25
C TRP A 41 -3.80 -2.90 -4.57
N LEU A 42 -2.61 -3.43 -4.28
CA LEU A 42 -1.55 -2.66 -3.65
C LEU A 42 -0.95 -1.62 -4.59
N VAL A 43 -0.73 -1.96 -5.86
CA VAL A 43 -0.27 -1.00 -6.87
C VAL A 43 -1.26 0.14 -7.03
N LEU A 44 -2.56 -0.16 -7.08
CA LEU A 44 -3.62 0.85 -7.12
C LEU A 44 -3.60 1.73 -5.86
N GLY A 45 -3.47 1.15 -4.68
CA GLY A 45 -3.37 1.91 -3.43
C GLY A 45 -2.15 2.84 -3.38
N VAL A 46 -0.99 2.36 -3.82
CA VAL A 46 0.24 3.16 -3.92
C VAL A 46 0.07 4.29 -4.93
N LEU A 47 -0.55 4.03 -6.08
CA LEU A 47 -0.84 5.07 -7.07
C LEU A 47 -1.77 6.16 -6.50
N LEU A 48 -2.85 5.76 -5.82
CA LEU A 48 -3.81 6.71 -5.24
C LEU A 48 -3.16 7.56 -4.15
N THR A 49 -2.34 6.97 -3.28
CA THR A 49 -1.61 7.72 -2.25
C THR A 49 -0.56 8.64 -2.85
N ASP A 50 0.07 8.26 -3.97
CA ASP A 50 1.07 9.09 -4.67
C ASP A 50 0.39 10.32 -5.28
N LEU A 51 -0.74 10.12 -5.96
CA LEU A 51 -1.58 11.21 -6.48
C LEU A 51 -2.08 12.14 -5.37
N ALA A 52 -2.56 11.58 -4.25
CA ALA A 52 -2.99 12.37 -3.10
C ALA A 52 -1.84 13.19 -2.50
N SER A 53 -0.63 12.62 -2.41
CA SER A 53 0.53 13.32 -1.89
C SER A 53 0.94 14.50 -2.80
N GLY A 54 0.90 14.32 -4.12
CA GLY A 54 1.16 15.40 -5.08
C GLY A 54 0.11 16.50 -4.99
N TYR A 55 -1.17 16.12 -4.93
CA TYR A 55 -2.28 17.07 -4.78
C TYR A 55 -2.16 17.91 -3.51
N LEU A 56 -1.89 17.27 -2.35
CA LEU A 56 -1.74 17.97 -1.07
C LEU A 56 -0.51 18.88 -1.02
N ALA A 57 0.55 18.54 -1.74
CA ALA A 57 1.76 19.35 -1.85
C ALA A 57 1.67 20.45 -2.93
N GLY A 58 0.59 20.47 -3.74
CA GLY A 58 0.47 21.38 -4.88
C GLY A 58 1.54 21.14 -5.96
N ALA A 59 2.05 19.91 -6.07
CA ALA A 59 3.17 19.57 -6.93
C ALA A 59 2.94 18.23 -7.67
N HIS A 60 3.67 18.01 -8.76
CA HIS A 60 3.62 16.72 -9.45
C HIS A 60 4.13 15.60 -8.50
N PRO A 61 3.47 14.42 -8.44
CA PRO A 61 3.82 13.36 -7.48
C PRO A 61 5.30 12.92 -7.51
N THR A 62 5.91 12.93 -8.70
CA THR A 62 7.34 12.59 -8.87
C THR A 62 8.30 13.61 -8.24
N ALA A 63 7.85 14.83 -7.95
CA ALA A 63 8.63 15.84 -7.24
C ALA A 63 8.60 15.63 -5.72
N VAL A 64 7.57 14.94 -5.20
CA VAL A 64 7.36 14.72 -3.75
C VAL A 64 7.88 13.35 -3.33
N ILE A 65 7.51 12.32 -4.09
CA ILE A 65 7.81 10.92 -3.80
C ILE A 65 8.78 10.37 -4.86
N THR A 66 9.92 9.90 -4.37
CA THR A 66 10.95 9.27 -5.21
C THR A 66 10.57 7.85 -5.58
N MET A 67 11.17 7.32 -6.64
CA MET A 67 10.96 5.93 -7.06
C MET A 67 11.37 4.94 -5.95
N GLN A 68 12.44 5.23 -5.20
CA GLN A 68 12.87 4.39 -4.08
C GLN A 68 11.82 4.35 -2.97
N ALA A 69 11.19 5.49 -2.66
CA ALA A 69 10.10 5.54 -1.68
C ALA A 69 8.86 4.77 -2.16
N ARG A 70 8.52 4.82 -3.46
CA ARG A 70 7.44 4.02 -4.05
C ARG A 70 7.71 2.52 -3.92
N ILE A 71 8.92 2.08 -4.24
CA ILE A 71 9.34 0.68 -4.12
C ILE A 71 9.27 0.23 -2.66
N ALA A 72 9.81 1.03 -1.73
CA ALA A 72 9.75 0.72 -0.30
C ALA A 72 8.29 0.62 0.18
N ALA A 73 7.43 1.56 -0.20
CA ALA A 73 6.01 1.55 0.13
C ALA A 73 5.32 0.28 -0.39
N LEU A 74 5.54 -0.09 -1.65
CA LEU A 74 4.91 -1.26 -2.26
C LEU A 74 5.38 -2.57 -1.61
N VAL A 75 6.69 -2.72 -1.37
CA VAL A 75 7.26 -3.91 -0.73
C VAL A 75 6.75 -4.05 0.69
N LEU A 76 6.76 -2.97 1.48
CA LEU A 76 6.30 -3.03 2.86
C LEU A 76 4.78 -3.19 2.96
N ALA A 77 4.00 -2.59 2.05
CA ALA A 77 2.57 -2.84 1.94
C ALA A 77 2.27 -4.30 1.60
N PHE A 78 3.05 -4.91 0.69
CA PHE A 78 2.91 -6.32 0.36
C PHE A 78 3.21 -7.21 1.56
N ILE A 79 4.33 -7.00 2.26
CA ILE A 79 4.68 -7.74 3.48
C ILE A 79 3.57 -7.59 4.53
N ALA A 80 3.09 -6.38 4.77
CA ALA A 80 1.99 -6.12 5.72
C ALA A 80 0.71 -6.87 5.33
N SER A 81 0.35 -6.87 4.04
CA SER A 81 -0.81 -7.60 3.53
C SER A 81 -0.71 -9.11 3.76
N LEU A 82 0.48 -9.69 3.55
CA LEU A 82 0.73 -11.11 3.76
C LEU A 82 0.65 -11.48 5.24
N ILE A 83 1.27 -10.69 6.12
CA ILE A 83 1.25 -10.93 7.58
C ILE A 83 -0.19 -10.90 8.09
N VAL A 84 -0.96 -9.88 7.72
CA VAL A 84 -2.34 -9.72 8.17
C VAL A 84 -3.25 -10.80 7.59
N SER A 85 -3.14 -11.07 6.27
CA SER A 85 -3.94 -12.10 5.63
C SER A 85 -3.65 -13.48 6.24
N ALA A 86 -2.37 -13.81 6.50
CA ALA A 86 -1.98 -15.07 7.11
C ALA A 86 -2.52 -15.19 8.54
N GLY A 87 -2.31 -14.17 9.38
CA GLY A 87 -2.78 -14.17 10.76
C GLY A 87 -4.30 -14.30 10.89
N LEU A 88 -5.05 -13.73 9.94
CA LEU A 88 -6.51 -13.78 9.92
C LEU A 88 -7.10 -15.05 9.29
N SER A 89 -6.28 -15.85 8.59
CA SER A 89 -6.68 -17.09 7.91
C SER A 89 -6.41 -18.36 8.71
N THR A 90 -5.65 -18.27 9.82
CA THR A 90 -5.44 -19.40 10.74
C THR A 90 -6.74 -19.74 11.48
N PRO A 91 -7.28 -20.97 11.38
CA PRO A 91 -8.43 -21.38 12.18
C PRO A 91 -8.01 -21.47 13.65
N ALA A 92 -8.87 -20.95 14.53
CA ALA A 92 -8.74 -21.05 15.99
C ALA A 92 -8.98 -22.47 16.50
#